data_AF-A0A2V5PUM8-F1
#
_entry.id   AF-A0A2V5PUM8-F1
#
_cell.length_a   1.000
_cell.length_b   1.000
_cell.length_c   1.000
_cell.angle_alpha   90.00
_cell.angle_beta   90.00
_cell.angle_gamma   90.00
#
_symmetry.space_group_name_H-M   'P 1'
#
loop_
_entity.id
_entity.type
_entity.pdbx_description
1 polymer ?
#
loop_
_entity_poly.entity_id
_entity_poly.type
_entity_poly.pdbx_seq_one_letter_code
_entity_poly.pdbx_strand_id
1 'polypeptide(L)'
;MPAHSKSLRSRISAGLLMFRRRNNELEVLLAHPGGPFFVRKDDGVWTIPKGEAAPGEDLLTRAQIEFEEEVGCRPGNVQRWIELGWI
;
A
#
# COMPACT_ATOMS: atom_id res chain seq x y z
N MET A 1 -35.87 1.29 -15.54
CA MET A 1 -34.99 0.78 -14.46
C MET A 1 -33.56 1.09 -14.86
N PRO A 2 -32.77 1.89 -14.11
CA PRO A 2 -31.37 2.04 -14.47
C PRO A 2 -30.65 0.74 -14.10
N ALA A 3 -29.94 0.18 -15.07
CA ALA A 3 -29.06 -0.95 -14.85
C ALA A 3 -28.00 -0.54 -13.83
N HIS A 4 -27.87 -1.30 -12.74
CA HIS A 4 -26.75 -1.15 -11.82
C HIS A 4 -25.47 -1.47 -12.60
N SER A 5 -24.73 -0.44 -12.99
CA SER A 5 -23.37 -0.60 -13.46
C SER A 5 -22.58 -1.19 -12.29
N LYS A 6 -22.28 -2.49 -12.36
CA LYS A 6 -21.27 -3.08 -11.48
C LYS A 6 -20.01 -2.27 -11.74
N SER A 7 -19.58 -1.48 -10.74
CA SER A 7 -18.25 -0.89 -10.74
C SER A 7 -17.26 -2.01 -11.09
N LEU A 8 -16.60 -1.87 -12.23
CA LEU A 8 -15.51 -2.76 -12.62
C LEU A 8 -14.42 -2.54 -11.59
N ARG A 9 -14.38 -3.39 -10.55
CA ARG A 9 -13.28 -3.35 -9.59
C ARG A 9 -11.99 -3.54 -10.38
N SER A 10 -11.10 -2.56 -10.29
CA SER A 10 -9.75 -2.74 -10.81
C SER A 10 -9.07 -3.82 -9.96
N ARG A 11 -8.34 -4.72 -10.60
CA ARG A 11 -7.52 -5.74 -9.92
C ARG A 11 -6.11 -5.24 -9.62
N ILE A 12 -5.91 -3.92 -9.69
CA ILE A 12 -4.62 -3.28 -9.47
C ILE A 12 -4.62 -2.71 -8.06
N SER A 13 -3.64 -3.13 -7.26
CA SER A 13 -3.33 -2.46 -6.01
C SER A 13 -2.05 -1.65 -6.17
N ALA A 14 -2.00 -0.50 -5.50
CA ALA A 14 -0.83 0.35 -5.42
C ALA A 14 -0.43 0.53 -3.95
N GLY A 15 0.86 0.55 -3.67
CA GLY A 15 1.39 0.63 -2.31
C GLY A 15 2.75 1.31 -2.24
N LEU A 16 3.14 1.71 -1.03
CA LEU A 16 4.43 2.34 -0.75
C LEU A 16 5.31 1.41 0.07
N LEU A 17 6.56 1.26 -0.37
CA LEU A 17 7.62 0.64 0.43
C LEU A 17 8.56 1.75 0.93
N MET A 18 8.31 2.22 2.15
CA MET A 18 9.19 3.19 2.78
C MET A 18 10.48 2.52 3.22
N PHE A 19 11.61 3.16 2.95
CA PHE A 19 12.91 2.65 3.35
C PHE A 19 13.76 3.75 3.98
N ARG A 20 14.70 3.33 4.81
CA ARG A 20 15.77 4.19 5.33
C ARG A 20 17.09 3.44 5.33
N ARG A 21 18.18 4.20 5.38
CA ARG A 21 19.52 3.65 5.64
C ARG A 21 19.96 4.07 7.02
N ARG A 22 20.39 3.11 7.83
CA ARG A 22 20.95 3.35 9.17
C ARG A 22 22.12 2.40 9.37
N ASN A 23 23.25 2.89 9.86
CA ASN A 23 24.46 2.07 10.10
C ASN A 23 24.88 1.20 8.90
N ASN A 24 24.78 1.73 7.67
CA ASN A 24 24.99 1.01 6.40
C ASN A 24 24.01 -0.15 6.10
N GLU A 25 22.95 -0.31 6.87
CA GLU A 25 21.89 -1.30 6.62
C GLU A 25 20.67 -0.64 5.98
N LEU A 26 20.02 -1.39 5.08
CA LEU A 26 18.74 -1.01 4.49
C LEU A 26 17.62 -1.55 5.36
N GLU A 27 16.80 -0.65 5.89
CA GLU A 27 15.60 -1.00 6.62
C GLU A 27 14.37 -0.60 5.79
N VAL A 28 13.35 -1.44 5.80
CA VAL A 28 12.07 -1.18 5.12
C VAL A 28 10.91 -1.30 6.10
N LEU A 29 9.85 -0.54 5.87
CA LEU A 29 8.61 -0.66 6.62
C LEU A 29 7.75 -1.78 6.01
N LEU A 30 7.38 -2.76 6.83
CA LEU A 30 6.39 -3.78 6.50
C LEU A 30 5.20 -3.63 7.44
N ALA A 31 4.00 -3.88 6.90
CA ALA A 31 2.76 -3.95 7.63
C ALA A 31 2.40 -5.41 7.92
N HIS A 32 1.93 -5.65 9.14
CA HIS A 32 1.32 -6.91 9.52
C HIS A 32 -0.20 -6.77 9.39
N PRO A 33 -0.88 -7.60 8.58
CA PRO A 33 -2.32 -7.48 8.41
C PRO A 33 -3.07 -7.67 9.74
N GLY A 34 -3.92 -6.72 10.08
CA GLY A 34 -4.76 -6.82 11.26
C GLY A 34 -5.95 -7.77 11.09
N GLY A 35 -6.78 -7.87 12.13
CA GLY A 35 -8.04 -8.58 12.10
C GLY A 35 -7.98 -10.04 12.59
N PRO A 36 -9.15 -10.66 12.85
CA PRO A 36 -9.24 -11.93 13.55
C PRO A 36 -8.59 -13.10 12.81
N PHE A 37 -8.41 -12.99 11.49
CA PHE A 37 -7.77 -14.03 10.68
C PHE A 37 -6.24 -14.05 10.82
N PHE A 38 -5.62 -12.92 11.15
CA PHE A 38 -4.17 -12.75 11.17
C PHE A 38 -3.57 -12.62 12.57
N VAL A 39 -4.40 -12.54 13.61
CA VAL A 39 -4.02 -12.34 15.02
C VAL A 39 -2.94 -13.29 15.58
N ARG A 40 -2.74 -14.46 14.96
CA ARG A 40 -1.75 -15.48 15.36
C ARG A 40 -0.82 -15.92 14.23
N LYS A 41 -0.78 -15.16 13.14
CA LYS A 41 0.04 -15.50 11.98
C LYS A 41 1.11 -14.43 11.86
N ASP A 42 2.37 -14.78 12.08
CA ASP A 42 3.48 -13.85 11.89
C ASP A 42 4.30 -14.21 10.65
N ASP A 43 4.56 -15.50 10.45
CA ASP A 43 5.36 -15.95 9.31
C ASP A 43 4.58 -15.88 7.99
N GLY A 44 5.20 -15.26 6.98
CA GLY A 44 4.70 -15.24 5.60
C GLY A 44 3.47 -14.36 5.35
N VAL A 45 3.04 -13.55 6.32
CA VAL A 45 1.85 -12.68 6.17
C VAL A 45 2.17 -11.18 6.07
N TRP A 46 3.42 -10.80 6.26
CA TRP A 46 3.86 -9.40 6.14
C TRP A 46 3.70 -8.89 4.71
N THR A 47 3.30 -7.64 4.57
CA THR A 47 3.05 -6.95 3.30
C THR A 47 3.58 -5.52 3.36
N ILE A 48 3.48 -4.78 2.26
CA ILE A 48 3.51 -3.32 2.27
C ILE A 48 2.09 -2.76 2.47
N PRO A 49 1.93 -1.53 3.00
CA PRO A 49 0.68 -0.79 2.94
C PRO A 49 0.27 -0.56 1.48
N LYS A 50 -0.90 -1.06 1.09
CA LYS A 50 -1.36 -1.02 -0.30
C LYS A 50 -2.88 -1.18 -0.42
N GLY A 51 -3.48 -0.43 -1.33
CA GLY A 51 -4.92 -0.40 -1.56
C GLY A 51 -5.27 -0.74 -3.00
N GLU A 52 -6.48 -1.26 -3.23
CA GLU A 52 -7.05 -1.40 -4.58
C GLU A 52 -7.31 -0.01 -5.18
N ALA A 53 -6.77 0.25 -6.38
CA ALA A 53 -7.01 1.48 -7.11
C ALA A 53 -8.35 1.42 -7.87
N ALA A 54 -9.09 2.53 -7.90
CA ALA A 54 -10.24 2.66 -8.79
C ALA A 54 -9.82 2.73 -10.27
N PRO A 55 -10.69 2.38 -11.23
CA PRO A 55 -10.36 2.51 -12.65
C PRO A 55 -9.95 3.94 -13.02
N GLY A 56 -8.72 4.11 -13.51
CA GLY A 56 -8.17 5.40 -13.90
C GLY A 56 -7.64 6.26 -12.75
N GLU A 57 -7.64 5.75 -11.52
CA GLU A 57 -7.00 6.43 -10.38
C GLU A 57 -5.48 6.45 -10.54
N ASP A 58 -4.86 7.58 -10.17
CA ASP A 58 -3.41 7.68 -10.10
C ASP A 58 -2.86 6.77 -8.99
N LEU A 59 -1.97 5.85 -9.36
CA LEU A 59 -1.51 4.80 -8.47
C LEU A 59 -0.66 5.33 -7.33
N LEU A 60 0.15 6.35 -7.58
CA LEU A 60 0.95 6.98 -6.54
C LEU A 60 0.04 7.67 -5.52
N THR A 61 -1.01 8.34 -5.98
CA THR A 61 -2.04 8.94 -5.13
C THR A 61 -2.73 7.87 -4.27
N ARG A 62 -3.19 6.76 -4.87
CA ARG A 62 -3.80 5.65 -4.11
C ARG A 62 -2.84 5.07 -3.08
N ALA A 63 -1.58 4.86 -3.44
CA ALA A 63 -0.55 4.33 -2.55
C ALA A 63 -0.30 5.27 -1.34
N GLN A 64 -0.31 6.59 -1.55
CA GLN A 64 -0.18 7.57 -0.46
C GLN A 64 -1.39 7.56 0.48
N ILE A 65 -2.62 7.47 -0.06
CA ILE A 65 -3.84 7.43 0.75
C ILE A 65 -3.84 6.17 1.62
N GLU A 66 -3.57 5.00 1.04
CA GLU A 66 -3.56 3.75 1.82
C GLU A 66 -2.49 3.78 2.91
N PHE A 67 -1.30 4.31 2.59
CA PHE A 67 -0.23 4.42 3.57
C PHE A 67 -0.67 5.29 4.76
N GLU A 68 -1.34 6.41 4.51
CA GLU A 68 -1.89 7.25 5.58
C GLU A 68 -2.99 6.54 6.38
N GLU A 69 -3.87 5.78 5.72
CA GLU A 69 -4.95 5.02 6.36
C GLU A 69 -4.43 3.87 7.25
N GLU A 70 -3.45 3.08 6.78
CA GLU A 70 -2.92 1.94 7.51
C GLU A 70 -1.85 2.32 8.54
N VAL A 71 -0.98 3.27 8.22
CA VAL A 71 0.17 3.65 9.08
C VAL A 71 -0.15 4.85 9.96
N GLY A 72 -1.21 5.62 9.64
CA GLY A 72 -1.61 6.80 10.40
C GLY A 72 -0.72 8.02 10.18
N CYS A 73 0.16 8.00 9.18
CA CYS A 73 1.01 9.13 8.85
C CYS A 73 1.05 9.40 7.35
N ARG A 74 0.85 10.67 6.98
CA ARG A 74 0.99 11.10 5.60
C ARG A 74 2.46 11.08 5.20
N PRO A 75 2.85 10.48 4.05
CA PRO A 75 4.23 10.50 3.60
C PRO A 75 4.62 11.93 3.16
N GLY A 76 5.17 12.70 4.09
CA GLY A 76 5.63 14.07 3.88
C GLY A 76 7.13 14.16 3.56
N ASN A 77 7.55 15.27 2.95
CA ASN A 77 8.97 15.58 2.66
C ASN A 77 9.72 14.54 1.80
N VAL A 78 9.00 13.81 0.94
CA VAL A 78 9.60 12.83 0.05
C VAL A 78 10.35 13.57 -1.07
N GLN A 79 11.68 13.49 -1.02
CA GLN A 79 12.56 14.14 -2.01
C GLN A 79 12.40 13.52 -3.41
N ARG A 80 12.16 12.21 -3.46
CA ARG A 80 12.04 11.45 -4.70
C ARG A 80 11.28 10.15 -4.49
N TRP A 81 10.34 9.87 -5.38
CA TRP A 81 9.71 8.57 -5.53
C TRP A 81 10.57 7.69 -6.45
N ILE A 82 10.71 6.42 -6.09
CA ILE A 82 11.42 5.41 -6.87
C ILE A 82 10.39 4.38 -7.31
N GLU A 83 10.19 4.23 -8.62
CA GLU A 83 9.34 3.16 -9.14
C GLU A 83 10.05 1.81 -8.96
N LEU A 84 9.35 0.86 -8.34
CA LEU A 84 9.83 -0.51 -8.14
C LEU A 84 9.30 -1.48 -9.21
N GLY A 85 8.37 -1.03 -10.05
CA GLY A 85 7.71 -1.86 -11.07
C GLY A 85 6.47 -2.58 -10.56
N TRP A 86 6.13 -3.68 -11.24
CA TRP A 86 4.88 -4.42 -11.07
C TRP A 86 5.18 -5.91 -10.84
N ILE A 87 4.34 -6.57 -10.05
CA ILE A 87 4.38 -8.02 -9.81
C ILE A 87 3.06 -8.69 -10.19
#